data_AF-A0AAD7RKB1-F1
#
_entry.id   AF-A0AAD7RKB1-F1
#
_cell.length_a   1.000
_cell.length_b   1.000
_cell.length_c   1.000
_cell.angle_alpha   90.00
_cell.angle_beta   90.00
_cell.angle_gamma   90.00
#
_symmetry.space_group_name_H-M   'P 1'
#
loop_
_entity.id
_entity.type
_entity.pdbx_description
1 polymer ?
#
loop_
_entity_poly.entity_id
_entity_poly.type
_entity_poly.pdbx_seq_one_letter_code
_entity_poly.pdbx_strand_id
1 'polypeptide(L)'
;MPEEQYQTVGLIHTLEQCLNSMQTVGLIDTLEHCLNSMQTVGLIHTLEQCLNSMQTVGPIHTLEQCLNSMQTVGPIHTLEQCLNSMQTVGPIHTLEQCLNSMQTVGPIHTLEQCLNSMQTVGLIHTLEQCLNSMQTVGPIHTLEQCLNSMQTVGPIHTLEQCLNSMQTVGPIHTLEQCLNSMQTVGPIHTLEQCLNSMQTVGPIHTLEQCLNSMQTVGPIHTLEQCLNSMQTVGSIHTLEQCLNSMQTVGLIHTLEQCLNSMQTVGPIHTLEQCLNSMQTVGLVHTLEHCLNSMQTVGSIHTLEQFLNRTSHPTGPALSNLLQRILIFTTSPLSVFQNCKECGHIESSVLLDFFAKSEQKLQLKILGQELLLLLELLLTTPIFILVD
;
A
#
# COMPACT_ATOMS: atom_id res chain seq x y z
N MET A 1 -16.77 54.43 -19.54
CA MET A 1 -18.22 54.71 -19.49
C MET A 1 -18.98 53.39 -19.49
N PRO A 2 -19.95 53.24 -18.58
CA PRO A 2 -19.71 52.38 -17.41
C PRO A 2 -18.95 53.04 -16.24
N GLU A 3 -18.27 54.18 -16.49
CA GLU A 3 -17.26 54.76 -15.58
C GLU A 3 -17.87 55.71 -14.54
N GLU A 4 -19.17 55.57 -14.35
CA GLU A 4 -19.77 55.52 -13.04
C GLU A 4 -18.87 54.73 -12.06
N GLN A 5 -18.28 55.45 -11.11
CA GLN A 5 -17.71 54.87 -9.89
C GLN A 5 -18.78 54.95 -8.80
N TYR A 6 -19.12 53.82 -8.20
CA TYR A 6 -20.13 53.73 -7.15
C TYR A 6 -19.46 53.51 -5.78
N GLN A 7 -19.66 54.45 -4.86
CA GLN A 7 -19.15 54.37 -3.49
C GLN A 7 -20.32 54.46 -2.50
N THR A 8 -20.44 53.50 -1.58
CA THR A 8 -21.51 53.53 -0.55
C THR A 8 -21.10 52.87 0.77
N VAL A 9 -21.88 53.12 1.81
CA VAL A 9 -21.80 52.46 3.12
C VAL A 9 -23.23 52.21 3.61
N GLY A 10 -23.61 50.95 3.85
CA GLY A 10 -24.95 50.59 4.29
C GLY A 10 -25.45 49.25 3.76
N LEU A 11 -26.77 49.16 3.54
CA LEU A 11 -27.42 47.98 2.96
C LEU A 11 -27.83 48.26 1.50
N ILE A 12 -27.42 47.39 0.59
CA ILE A 12 -27.87 47.33 -0.81
C ILE A 12 -28.83 46.15 -0.92
N HIS A 13 -30.13 46.40 -1.08
CA HIS A 13 -31.13 45.33 -1.15
C HIS A 13 -31.17 44.67 -2.53
N THR A 14 -31.14 45.48 -3.58
CA THR A 14 -31.05 45.04 -4.97
C THR A 14 -30.35 46.14 -5.76
N LEU A 15 -29.44 45.78 -6.66
CA LEU A 15 -28.81 46.74 -7.57
C LEU A 15 -28.51 46.05 -8.92
N GLU A 16 -29.38 46.33 -9.90
CA GLU A 16 -29.29 45.84 -11.28
C GLU A 16 -28.48 46.84 -12.13
N GLN A 17 -27.17 46.96 -11.89
CA GLN A 17 -26.35 47.97 -12.59
C GLN A 17 -24.94 47.52 -12.97
N CYS A 18 -24.75 47.42 -14.28
CA CYS A 18 -23.47 47.49 -14.98
C CYS A 18 -22.62 48.69 -14.53
N LEU A 19 -21.66 48.44 -13.64
CA LEU A 19 -20.73 49.45 -13.10
C LEU A 19 -19.26 49.11 -13.43
N ASN A 20 -18.45 50.13 -13.71
CA ASN A 20 -17.01 49.96 -13.94
C ASN A 20 -16.22 49.79 -12.64
N SER A 21 -16.62 50.49 -11.58
CA SER A 21 -16.02 50.30 -10.26
C SER A 21 -17.06 50.48 -9.15
N MET A 22 -17.11 49.53 -8.23
CA MET A 22 -17.87 49.59 -7.00
C MET A 22 -16.93 49.46 -5.79
N GLN A 23 -17.12 50.33 -4.80
CA GLN A 23 -16.52 50.19 -3.47
C GLN A 23 -17.64 50.30 -2.43
N THR A 24 -17.79 49.30 -1.56
CA THR A 24 -18.89 49.27 -0.59
C THR A 24 -18.50 48.63 0.74
N VAL A 25 -19.11 49.14 1.82
CA VAL A 25 -18.96 48.62 3.18
C VAL A 25 -20.34 48.37 3.78
N GLY A 26 -20.67 47.13 4.13
CA GLY A 26 -21.95 46.78 4.75
C GLY A 26 -22.54 45.46 4.26
N LEU A 27 -23.78 45.47 3.79
CA LEU A 27 -24.50 44.27 3.36
C LEU A 27 -25.03 44.44 1.94
N ILE A 28 -24.81 43.44 1.09
CA ILE A 28 -25.43 43.28 -0.21
C ILE A 28 -26.36 42.08 -0.10
N ASP A 29 -27.66 42.28 -0.25
CA ASP A 29 -28.62 41.18 -0.43
C ASP A 29 -28.43 40.62 -1.84
N THR A 30 -28.87 41.35 -2.89
CA THR A 30 -28.65 40.95 -4.30
C THR A 30 -27.89 42.02 -5.09
N LEU A 31 -26.92 41.61 -5.91
CA LEU A 31 -26.31 42.42 -6.97
C LEU A 31 -26.25 41.65 -8.29
N GLU A 32 -26.70 42.28 -9.37
CA GLU A 32 -26.70 41.73 -10.73
C GLU A 32 -25.79 42.57 -11.65
N HIS A 33 -24.89 41.90 -12.38
CA HIS A 33 -23.97 42.43 -13.41
C HIS A 33 -22.92 43.47 -12.96
N CYS A 34 -21.72 43.01 -12.55
CA CYS A 34 -20.55 43.88 -12.33
C CYS A 34 -19.53 43.80 -13.47
N LEU A 35 -19.24 44.92 -14.17
CA LEU A 35 -18.48 44.91 -15.43
C LEU A 35 -16.95 44.93 -15.29
N ASN A 36 -16.36 45.67 -14.34
CA ASN A 36 -14.90 45.83 -14.25
C ASN A 36 -14.27 45.58 -12.87
N SER A 37 -14.71 46.23 -11.79
CA SER A 37 -14.09 46.03 -10.48
C SER A 37 -15.05 46.21 -9.29
N MET A 38 -14.96 45.31 -8.31
CA MET A 38 -15.65 45.42 -7.03
C MET A 38 -14.66 45.28 -5.87
N GLN A 39 -14.78 46.16 -4.87
CA GLN A 39 -14.15 46.02 -3.57
C GLN A 39 -15.21 46.13 -2.46
N THR A 40 -15.42 45.05 -1.71
CA THR A 40 -16.49 44.92 -0.71
C THR A 40 -15.95 44.53 0.65
N VAL A 41 -16.41 45.21 1.71
CA VAL A 41 -16.17 44.79 3.11
C VAL A 41 -17.51 44.55 3.80
N GLY A 42 -17.81 43.27 4.09
CA GLY A 42 -19.05 42.84 4.72
C GLY A 42 -19.68 41.63 4.05
N LEU A 43 -21.00 41.50 4.14
CA LEU A 43 -21.74 40.31 3.69
C LEU A 43 -22.28 40.50 2.27
N ILE A 44 -22.11 39.46 1.44
CA ILE A 44 -22.81 39.29 0.16
C ILE A 44 -23.73 38.07 0.30
N HIS A 45 -25.02 38.23 -0.01
CA HIS A 45 -25.95 37.11 -0.04
C HIS A 45 -25.98 36.49 -1.45
N THR A 46 -26.36 37.24 -2.48
CA THR A 46 -26.33 36.80 -3.89
C THR A 46 -25.57 37.80 -4.76
N LEU A 47 -24.71 37.29 -5.63
CA LEU A 47 -23.98 38.07 -6.63
C LEU A 47 -23.92 37.33 -7.96
N GLU A 48 -24.59 37.89 -8.97
CA GLU A 48 -24.67 37.34 -10.32
C GLU A 48 -23.75 38.12 -11.29
N GLN A 49 -22.83 37.41 -11.92
CA GLN A 49 -21.89 37.86 -12.95
C GLN A 49 -20.89 38.95 -12.52
N CYS A 50 -19.65 38.54 -12.26
CA CYS A 50 -18.50 39.45 -12.13
C CYS A 50 -17.47 39.23 -13.26
N LEU A 51 -17.31 40.23 -14.13
CA LEU A 51 -16.58 40.10 -15.40
C LEU A 51 -15.05 40.22 -15.31
N ASN A 52 -14.49 40.84 -14.26
CA ASN A 52 -13.08 41.24 -14.29
C ASN A 52 -12.33 41.09 -12.94
N SER A 53 -12.69 41.87 -11.91
CA SER A 53 -12.00 41.79 -10.62
C SER A 53 -12.93 41.96 -9.41
N MET A 54 -12.78 41.10 -8.42
CA MET A 54 -13.49 41.17 -7.15
C MET A 54 -12.53 40.99 -5.98
N GLN A 55 -12.62 41.88 -5.00
CA GLN A 55 -11.93 41.76 -3.71
C GLN A 55 -12.96 41.87 -2.58
N THR A 56 -13.19 40.81 -1.83
CA THR A 56 -14.21 40.76 -0.78
C THR A 56 -13.61 40.36 0.57
N VAL A 57 -13.90 41.15 1.61
CA VAL A 57 -13.57 40.84 3.01
C VAL A 57 -14.87 40.64 3.78
N GLY A 58 -15.24 39.37 3.97
CA GLY A 58 -16.48 38.94 4.62
C GLY A 58 -17.13 37.75 3.90
N PRO A 59 -18.30 37.30 4.40
CA PRO A 59 -18.97 36.10 3.90
C PRO A 59 -19.68 36.31 2.57
N ILE A 60 -19.58 35.33 1.68
CA ILE A 60 -20.40 35.18 0.47
C ILE A 60 -21.32 33.97 0.68
N HIS A 61 -22.62 34.10 0.39
CA HIS A 61 -23.52 32.94 0.35
C HIS A 61 -23.50 32.33 -1.05
N THR A 62 -24.12 32.98 -2.03
CA THR A 62 -24.15 32.56 -3.44
C THR A 62 -23.40 33.53 -4.32
N LEU A 63 -22.61 32.98 -5.25
CA LEU A 63 -21.93 33.73 -6.29
C LEU A 63 -21.97 32.91 -7.59
N GLU A 64 -22.51 33.52 -8.64
CA GLU A 64 -22.63 32.91 -9.97
C GLU A 64 -21.73 33.67 -10.96
N GLN A 65 -20.85 32.93 -11.63
CA GLN A 65 -19.94 33.37 -12.69
C GLN A 65 -18.93 34.46 -12.31
N CYS A 66 -17.68 34.05 -12.05
CA CYS A 66 -16.52 34.94 -12.02
C CYS A 66 -15.58 34.67 -13.22
N LEU A 67 -15.43 35.67 -14.11
CA LEU A 67 -14.74 35.49 -15.38
C LEU A 67 -13.21 35.63 -15.36
N ASN A 68 -12.64 36.35 -14.38
CA ASN A 68 -11.23 36.78 -14.45
C ASN A 68 -10.46 36.64 -13.11
N SER A 69 -10.78 37.43 -12.09
CA SER A 69 -10.03 37.40 -10.83
C SER A 69 -10.88 37.60 -9.58
N MET A 70 -10.68 36.73 -8.59
CA MET A 70 -11.32 36.77 -7.28
C MET A 70 -10.30 36.67 -6.15
N GLN A 71 -10.42 37.55 -5.16
CA GLN A 71 -9.71 37.48 -3.88
C GLN A 71 -10.73 37.63 -2.74
N THR A 72 -10.93 36.57 -1.96
CA THR A 72 -11.93 36.53 -0.88
C THR A 72 -11.29 36.18 0.45
N VAL A 73 -11.55 36.99 1.49
CA VAL A 73 -11.19 36.71 2.89
C VAL A 73 -12.48 36.56 3.68
N GLY A 74 -12.94 35.32 3.82
CA GLY A 74 -14.23 34.97 4.40
C GLY A 74 -14.74 33.62 3.88
N PRO A 75 -15.83 33.08 4.46
CA PRO A 75 -16.46 31.86 3.98
C PRO A 75 -17.20 32.08 2.66
N ILE A 76 -17.18 31.07 1.80
CA ILE A 76 -18.03 30.95 0.61
C ILE A 76 -18.96 29.75 0.83
N HIS A 77 -20.27 29.89 0.59
CA HIS A 77 -21.19 28.77 0.67
C HIS A 77 -21.34 28.08 -0.69
N THR A 78 -21.77 28.80 -1.72
CA THR A 78 -21.88 28.31 -3.09
C THR A 78 -21.13 29.25 -4.04
N LEU A 79 -20.31 28.67 -4.91
CA LEU A 79 -19.69 29.36 -6.03
C LEU A 79 -19.83 28.52 -7.29
N GLU A 80 -20.57 29.04 -8.27
CA GLU A 80 -20.75 28.43 -9.58
C GLU A 80 -19.87 29.15 -10.61
N GLN A 81 -18.97 28.41 -11.26
CA GLN A 81 -18.10 28.83 -12.37
C GLN A 81 -17.06 29.93 -12.04
N CYS A 82 -15.79 29.51 -11.88
CA CYS A 82 -14.64 30.41 -11.92
C CYS A 82 -13.72 30.11 -13.12
N LEU A 83 -13.61 31.08 -14.05
CA LEU A 83 -12.94 30.86 -15.34
C LEU A 83 -11.42 31.02 -15.33
N ASN A 84 -10.84 31.80 -14.41
CA ASN A 84 -9.44 32.24 -14.52
C ASN A 84 -8.64 32.12 -13.22
N SER A 85 -8.91 32.95 -12.21
CA SER A 85 -8.13 32.94 -10.97
C SER A 85 -8.97 33.20 -9.72
N MET A 86 -8.79 32.35 -8.71
CA MET A 86 -9.41 32.45 -7.38
C MET A 86 -8.36 32.31 -6.28
N GLN A 87 -8.37 33.23 -5.32
CA GLN A 87 -7.62 33.14 -4.08
C GLN A 87 -8.57 33.32 -2.89
N THR A 88 -8.74 32.28 -2.08
CA THR A 88 -9.71 32.27 -0.97
C THR A 88 -9.02 31.96 0.36
N VAL A 89 -9.25 32.80 1.37
CA VAL A 89 -8.84 32.56 2.77
C VAL A 89 -10.11 32.43 3.61
N GLY A 90 -10.52 31.19 3.85
CA GLY A 90 -11.80 30.83 4.46
C GLY A 90 -12.31 29.48 3.97
N PRO A 91 -13.36 28.92 4.59
CA PRO A 91 -13.96 27.68 4.14
C PRO A 91 -14.77 27.87 2.85
N ILE A 92 -14.77 26.86 2.00
CA ILE A 92 -15.67 26.72 0.85
C ILE A 92 -16.60 25.54 1.16
N HIS A 93 -17.92 25.71 0.99
CA HIS A 93 -18.86 24.60 1.14
C HIS A 93 -19.05 23.89 -0.21
N THR A 94 -19.54 24.58 -1.23
CA THR A 94 -19.67 24.08 -2.60
C THR A 94 -18.94 25.00 -3.57
N LEU A 95 -18.13 24.42 -4.45
CA LEU A 95 -17.59 25.09 -5.63
C LEU A 95 -17.76 24.18 -6.85
N GLU A 96 -18.47 24.69 -7.85
CA GLU A 96 -18.69 24.02 -9.14
C GLU A 96 -17.85 24.71 -10.23
N GLN A 97 -17.02 23.93 -10.93
CA GLN A 97 -16.21 24.31 -12.09
C GLN A 97 -15.16 25.41 -11.84
N CYS A 98 -13.90 25.00 -11.64
CA CYS A 98 -12.73 25.88 -11.74
C CYS A 98 -11.85 25.55 -12.96
N LEU A 99 -11.76 26.49 -13.90
CA LEU A 99 -11.16 26.24 -15.22
C LEU A 99 -9.64 26.44 -15.30
N ASN A 100 -9.04 27.28 -14.46
CA ASN A 100 -7.64 27.71 -14.61
C ASN A 100 -6.82 27.62 -13.32
N SER A 101 -7.09 28.44 -12.31
CA SER A 101 -6.32 28.43 -11.06
C SER A 101 -7.13 28.72 -9.81
N MET A 102 -7.00 27.85 -8.81
CA MET A 102 -7.52 28.06 -7.45
C MET A 102 -6.40 27.92 -6.41
N GLN A 103 -6.32 28.88 -5.49
CA GLN A 103 -5.51 28.81 -4.28
C GLN A 103 -6.41 29.01 -3.05
N THR A 104 -6.53 28.00 -2.19
CA THR A 104 -7.45 28.03 -1.04
C THR A 104 -6.72 27.73 0.26
N VAL A 105 -6.92 28.59 1.27
CA VAL A 105 -6.47 28.39 2.65
C VAL A 105 -7.71 28.28 3.55
N GLY A 106 -8.10 27.04 3.85
CA GLY A 106 -9.35 26.69 4.51
C GLY A 106 -9.88 25.34 4.03
N PRO A 107 -10.87 24.76 4.71
CA PRO A 107 -11.47 23.49 4.29
C PRO A 107 -12.40 23.68 3.09
N ILE A 108 -12.47 22.66 2.24
CA ILE A 108 -13.40 22.53 1.12
C ILE A 108 -14.32 21.34 1.44
N HIS A 109 -15.64 21.51 1.32
CA HIS A 109 -16.58 20.40 1.53
C HIS A 109 -16.83 19.66 0.22
N THR A 110 -17.35 20.33 -0.80
CA THR A 110 -17.55 19.78 -2.14
C THR A 110 -16.85 20.65 -3.17
N LEU A 111 -16.10 20.02 -4.07
CA LEU A 111 -15.56 20.65 -5.27
C LEU A 111 -15.78 19.74 -6.47
N GLU A 112 -16.56 20.22 -7.43
CA GLU A 112 -16.81 19.55 -8.70
C GLU A 112 -16.00 20.21 -9.82
N GLN A 113 -15.15 19.43 -10.48
CA GLN A 113 -14.34 19.78 -11.65
C GLN A 113 -13.29 20.90 -11.46
N CYS A 114 -12.01 20.50 -11.44
CA CYS A 114 -10.87 21.41 -11.62
C CYS A 114 -10.02 21.03 -12.85
N LEU A 115 -9.97 21.93 -13.84
CA LEU A 115 -9.38 21.61 -15.15
C LEU A 115 -7.87 21.86 -15.27
N ASN A 116 -7.26 22.71 -14.43
CA ASN A 116 -5.87 23.14 -14.64
C ASN A 116 -5.00 23.07 -13.38
N SER A 117 -5.19 23.96 -12.40
CA SER A 117 -4.33 24.01 -11.21
C SER A 117 -5.09 24.29 -9.91
N MET A 118 -4.83 23.46 -8.91
CA MET A 118 -5.36 23.57 -7.55
C MET A 118 -4.22 23.53 -6.53
N GLN A 119 -4.22 24.49 -5.61
CA GLN A 119 -3.37 24.48 -4.42
C GLN A 119 -4.22 24.72 -3.17
N THR A 120 -4.32 23.71 -2.30
CA THR A 120 -5.20 23.75 -1.12
C THR A 120 -4.40 23.51 0.16
N VAL A 121 -4.51 24.41 1.12
CA VAL A 121 -4.02 24.24 2.50
C VAL A 121 -5.23 24.12 3.41
N GLY A 122 -5.63 22.90 3.71
CA GLY A 122 -6.88 22.60 4.40
C GLY A 122 -7.36 21.17 4.15
N LEU A 123 -8.49 20.85 4.78
CA LEU A 123 -9.19 19.58 4.60
C LEU A 123 -10.04 19.62 3.32
N ILE A 124 -10.09 18.51 2.58
CA ILE A 124 -11.07 18.27 1.51
C ILE A 124 -11.99 17.14 1.99
N HIS A 125 -13.32 17.34 1.97
CA HIS A 125 -14.26 16.24 2.16
C HIS A 125 -14.45 15.48 0.84
N THR A 126 -15.00 16.13 -0.18
CA THR A 126 -15.21 15.55 -1.52
C THR A 126 -14.57 16.43 -2.59
N LEU A 127 -13.84 15.81 -3.51
CA LEU A 127 -13.39 16.41 -4.76
C LEU A 127 -13.66 15.44 -5.91
N GLU A 128 -14.43 15.89 -6.90
CA GLU A 128 -14.72 15.17 -8.13
C GLU A 128 -13.95 15.80 -9.29
N GLN A 129 -13.17 14.99 -10.02
CA GLN A 129 -12.46 15.29 -11.25
C GLN A 129 -11.39 16.40 -11.16
N CYS A 130 -10.12 16.01 -11.08
CA CYS A 130 -8.98 16.90 -11.33
C CYS A 130 -8.20 16.49 -12.59
N LEU A 131 -8.21 17.35 -13.62
CA LEU A 131 -7.66 17.00 -14.94
C LEU A 131 -6.14 17.18 -15.06
N ASN A 132 -5.52 18.12 -14.35
CA ASN A 132 -4.13 18.55 -14.63
C ASN A 132 -3.21 18.51 -13.39
N SER A 133 -3.39 19.40 -12.41
CA SER A 133 -2.51 19.45 -11.24
C SER A 133 -3.23 19.80 -9.93
N MET A 134 -3.02 18.98 -8.90
CA MET A 134 -3.43 19.24 -7.53
C MET A 134 -2.25 19.14 -6.56
N GLN A 135 -2.11 20.14 -5.71
CA GLN A 135 -1.22 20.13 -4.54
C GLN A 135 -2.03 20.40 -3.27
N THR A 136 -2.10 19.43 -2.36
CA THR A 136 -2.92 19.51 -1.14
C THR A 136 -2.07 19.29 0.11
N VAL A 137 -2.17 20.22 1.06
CA VAL A 137 -1.60 20.08 2.42
C VAL A 137 -2.75 20.01 3.41
N GLY A 138 -3.10 18.78 3.79
CA GLY A 138 -4.24 18.45 4.66
C GLY A 138 -4.90 17.12 4.29
N PRO A 139 -5.89 16.69 5.09
CA PRO A 139 -6.61 15.43 4.88
C PRO A 139 -7.57 15.50 3.70
N ILE A 140 -7.69 14.41 2.96
CA ILE A 140 -8.72 14.18 1.93
C ILE A 140 -9.61 13.02 2.40
N HIS A 141 -10.93 13.17 2.34
CA HIS A 141 -11.85 12.05 2.59
C HIS A 141 -12.10 11.28 1.30
N THR A 142 -12.82 11.86 0.36
CA THR A 142 -13.12 11.26 -0.95
C THR A 142 -12.48 12.08 -2.07
N LEU A 143 -11.84 11.40 -3.01
CA LEU A 143 -11.37 11.97 -4.27
C LEU A 143 -11.67 11.02 -5.42
N GLU A 144 -12.47 11.49 -6.36
CA GLU A 144 -12.83 10.76 -7.57
C GLU A 144 -12.09 11.35 -8.77
N GLN A 145 -11.31 10.52 -9.47
CA GLN A 145 -10.59 10.78 -10.72
C GLN A 145 -9.54 11.91 -10.68
N CYS A 146 -8.26 11.52 -10.71
CA CYS A 146 -7.15 12.42 -11.05
C CYS A 146 -6.40 11.96 -12.31
N LEU A 147 -6.40 12.78 -13.37
CA LEU A 147 -5.88 12.36 -14.67
C LEU A 147 -4.37 12.54 -14.85
N ASN A 148 -3.75 13.55 -14.22
CA ASN A 148 -2.36 13.95 -14.54
C ASN A 148 -1.40 13.94 -13.34
N SER A 149 -1.53 14.88 -12.39
CA SER A 149 -0.58 14.98 -11.27
C SER A 149 -1.23 15.34 -9.93
N MET A 150 -0.89 14.55 -8.92
CA MET A 150 -1.33 14.72 -7.54
C MET A 150 -0.12 14.72 -6.59
N GLN A 151 -0.04 15.74 -5.73
CA GLN A 151 0.88 15.78 -4.59
C GLN A 151 0.10 16.08 -3.31
N THR A 152 0.08 15.13 -2.36
CA THR A 152 -0.71 15.23 -1.13
C THR A 152 0.17 15.04 0.10
N VAL A 153 0.08 15.98 1.06
CA VAL A 153 0.68 15.86 2.39
C VAL A 153 -0.45 15.82 3.42
N GLY A 154 -0.84 14.61 3.81
CA GLY A 154 -2.01 14.34 4.64
C GLY A 154 -2.59 12.94 4.39
N PRO A 155 -3.52 12.47 5.24
CA PRO A 155 -4.21 11.20 5.03
C PRO A 155 -5.18 11.29 3.85
N ILE A 156 -5.34 10.18 3.14
CA ILE A 156 -6.38 9.95 2.13
C ILE A 156 -7.26 8.80 2.66
N HIS A 157 -8.58 8.97 2.65
CA HIS A 157 -9.49 7.89 3.05
C HIS A 157 -9.90 7.05 1.83
N THR A 158 -10.51 7.64 0.81
CA THR A 158 -10.91 7.00 -0.44
C THR A 158 -10.33 7.76 -1.63
N LEU A 159 -9.71 7.04 -2.56
CA LEU A 159 -9.29 7.57 -3.85
C LEU A 159 -9.65 6.62 -4.99
N GLU A 160 -10.58 7.05 -5.83
CA GLU A 160 -11.06 6.30 -6.98
C GLU A 160 -10.35 6.83 -8.24
N GLN A 161 -9.49 6.00 -8.83
CA GLN A 161 -8.73 6.24 -10.07
C GLN A 161 -7.69 7.38 -10.07
N CYS A 162 -6.41 7.02 -10.26
CA CYS A 162 -5.36 7.94 -10.68
C CYS A 162 -4.64 7.44 -11.95
N LEU A 163 -4.66 8.24 -13.03
CA LEU A 163 -4.18 7.77 -14.34
C LEU A 163 -2.66 7.94 -14.55
N ASN A 164 -2.02 8.99 -14.03
CA ASN A 164 -0.64 9.35 -14.39
C ASN A 164 0.35 9.35 -13.21
N SER A 165 0.26 10.31 -12.28
CA SER A 165 1.24 10.43 -11.20
C SER A 165 0.65 10.86 -9.86
N MET A 166 0.99 10.11 -8.81
CA MET A 166 0.60 10.35 -7.43
C MET A 166 1.81 10.31 -6.51
N GLN A 167 1.98 11.36 -5.69
CA GLN A 167 2.95 11.40 -4.60
C GLN A 167 2.24 11.75 -3.29
N THR A 168 2.23 10.82 -2.33
CA THR A 168 1.48 10.96 -1.07
C THR A 168 2.39 10.79 0.14
N VAL A 169 2.34 11.74 1.06
CA VAL A 169 2.96 11.66 2.39
C VAL A 169 1.87 11.64 3.45
N GLY A 170 1.51 10.44 3.89
CA GLY A 170 0.37 10.17 4.77
C GLY A 170 -0.22 8.77 4.54
N PRO A 171 -1.13 8.31 5.41
CA PRO A 171 -1.81 7.04 5.24
C PRO A 171 -2.81 7.09 4.09
N ILE A 172 -2.97 5.97 3.39
CA ILE A 172 -4.06 5.72 2.44
C ILE A 172 -4.93 4.60 3.03
N HIS A 173 -6.26 4.77 3.07
CA HIS A 173 -7.16 3.72 3.55
C HIS A 173 -7.68 2.85 2.40
N THR A 174 -8.27 3.45 1.36
CA THR A 174 -8.71 2.77 0.16
C THR A 174 -8.22 3.51 -1.08
N LEU A 175 -7.68 2.77 -2.04
CA LEU A 175 -7.32 3.25 -3.38
C LEU A 175 -7.67 2.14 -4.39
N GLU A 176 -8.57 2.41 -5.33
CA GLU A 176 -9.14 1.35 -6.17
C GLU A 176 -8.36 1.08 -7.47
N GLN A 177 -7.71 2.10 -8.05
CA GLN A 177 -6.96 1.96 -9.31
C GLN A 177 -5.83 2.99 -9.44
N CYS A 178 -4.65 2.54 -9.86
CA CYS A 178 -3.57 3.42 -10.34
C CYS A 178 -2.89 2.88 -11.60
N LEU A 179 -2.92 3.66 -12.70
CA LEU A 179 -2.47 3.16 -14.01
C LEU A 179 -0.96 3.32 -14.25
N ASN A 180 -0.32 4.42 -13.81
CA ASN A 180 1.05 4.75 -14.21
C ASN A 180 2.08 4.76 -13.05
N SER A 181 2.01 5.74 -12.14
CA SER A 181 3.03 5.88 -11.09
C SER A 181 2.47 6.34 -9.74
N MET A 182 2.84 5.61 -8.68
CA MET A 182 2.50 5.90 -7.30
C MET A 182 3.74 5.89 -6.41
N GLN A 183 3.94 6.94 -5.63
CA GLN A 183 4.96 7.01 -4.58
C GLN A 183 4.31 7.39 -3.25
N THR A 184 4.33 6.49 -2.27
CA THR A 184 3.63 6.66 -0.99
C THR A 184 4.59 6.52 0.20
N VAL A 185 4.58 7.50 1.10
CA VAL A 185 5.27 7.46 2.40
C VAL A 185 4.21 7.47 3.49
N GLY A 186 3.86 6.28 3.99
CA GLY A 186 2.75 6.04 4.90
C GLY A 186 2.18 4.63 4.73
N PRO A 187 1.31 4.18 5.66
CA PRO A 187 0.64 2.89 5.54
C PRO A 187 -0.43 2.93 4.43
N ILE A 188 -0.61 1.79 3.77
CA ILE A 188 -1.72 1.53 2.86
C ILE A 188 -2.58 0.44 3.51
N HIS A 189 -3.90 0.63 3.61
CA HIS A 189 -4.80 -0.39 4.13
C HIS A 189 -5.28 -1.28 2.98
N THR A 190 -6.13 -0.79 2.10
CA THR A 190 -6.57 -1.49 0.88
C THR A 190 -6.04 -0.78 -0.37
N LEU A 191 -5.48 -1.54 -1.29
CA LEU A 191 -5.12 -1.09 -2.63
C LEU A 191 -5.52 -2.13 -3.67
N GLU A 192 -6.52 -1.80 -4.48
CA GLU A 192 -6.88 -2.58 -5.64
C GLU A 192 -6.08 -2.05 -6.86
N GLN A 193 -5.68 -2.96 -7.76
CA GLN A 193 -5.07 -2.71 -9.08
C GLN A 193 -4.04 -1.56 -9.23
N CYS A 194 -2.74 -1.92 -9.24
CA CYS A 194 -1.69 -1.07 -9.80
C CYS A 194 -1.12 -1.64 -11.12
N LEU A 195 -1.21 -0.89 -12.23
CA LEU A 195 -0.79 -1.41 -13.54
C LEU A 195 0.71 -1.28 -13.83
N ASN A 196 1.35 -0.13 -13.54
CA ASN A 196 2.72 0.16 -13.98
C ASN A 196 3.78 0.19 -12.86
N SER A 197 3.73 1.17 -11.95
CA SER A 197 4.79 1.33 -10.94
C SER A 197 4.28 1.83 -9.59
N MET A 198 4.73 1.16 -8.52
CA MET A 198 4.44 1.48 -7.13
C MET A 198 5.73 1.48 -6.30
N GLN A 199 5.95 2.54 -5.53
CA GLN A 199 7.01 2.64 -4.53
C GLN A 199 6.40 3.05 -3.18
N THR A 200 6.45 2.18 -2.18
CA THR A 200 5.81 2.40 -0.88
C THR A 200 6.80 2.27 0.27
N VAL A 201 6.81 3.26 1.16
CA VAL A 201 7.54 3.23 2.44
C VAL A 201 6.53 3.28 3.58
N GLY A 202 6.21 2.11 4.12
CA GLY A 202 5.13 1.90 5.08
C GLY A 202 4.56 0.48 4.95
N PRO A 203 3.72 0.03 5.91
CA PRO A 203 3.06 -1.25 5.82
C PRO A 203 1.94 -1.24 4.77
N ILE A 204 1.69 -2.39 4.15
CA ILE A 204 0.53 -2.64 3.28
C ILE A 204 -0.32 -3.72 3.98
N HIS A 205 -1.64 -3.54 4.06
CA HIS A 205 -2.53 -4.55 4.66
C HIS A 205 -3.14 -5.49 3.62
N THR A 206 -3.75 -4.95 2.56
CA THR A 206 -4.33 -5.71 1.45
C THR A 206 -3.92 -5.07 0.13
N LEU A 207 -3.52 -5.90 -0.85
CA LEU A 207 -3.14 -5.47 -2.19
C LEU A 207 -3.55 -6.52 -3.22
N GLU A 208 -4.57 -6.25 -4.04
CA GLU A 208 -5.27 -7.29 -4.81
C GLU A 208 -4.83 -7.44 -6.28
N GLN A 209 -3.90 -6.60 -6.78
CA GLN A 209 -3.22 -6.80 -8.06
C GLN A 209 -2.03 -5.85 -8.27
N CYS A 210 -0.92 -6.37 -8.79
CA CYS A 210 0.13 -5.55 -9.40
C CYS A 210 0.67 -6.15 -10.70
N LEU A 211 0.56 -5.43 -11.83
CA LEU A 211 0.92 -5.98 -13.14
C LEU A 211 2.42 -5.85 -13.47
N ASN A 212 3.04 -4.68 -13.25
CA ASN A 212 4.41 -4.43 -13.71
C ASN A 212 5.49 -4.39 -12.62
N SER A 213 5.48 -3.39 -11.73
CA SER A 213 6.57 -3.21 -10.76
C SER A 213 6.12 -2.67 -9.40
N MET A 214 6.61 -3.31 -8.34
CA MET A 214 6.39 -2.90 -6.95
C MET A 214 7.70 -2.91 -6.15
N GLN A 215 7.95 -1.83 -5.42
CA GLN A 215 9.05 -1.72 -4.45
C GLN A 215 8.50 -1.28 -3.09
N THR A 216 8.59 -2.13 -2.08
CA THR A 216 8.00 -1.90 -0.76
C THR A 216 9.03 -1.99 0.36
N VAL A 217 9.06 -0.96 1.23
CA VAL A 217 9.85 -0.95 2.47
C VAL A 217 8.89 -0.87 3.65
N GLY A 218 8.61 -2.03 4.25
CA GLY A 218 7.56 -2.23 5.26
C GLY A 218 6.96 -3.63 5.14
N PRO A 219 6.18 -4.07 6.14
CA PRO A 219 5.52 -5.37 6.08
C PRO A 219 4.28 -5.33 5.17
N ILE A 220 4.04 -6.44 4.47
CA ILE A 220 2.83 -6.72 3.70
C ILE A 220 2.04 -7.77 4.48
N HIS A 221 0.74 -7.58 4.67
CA HIS A 221 -0.11 -8.59 5.32
C HIS A 221 -0.68 -9.55 4.28
N THR A 222 -1.58 -9.09 3.42
CA THR A 222 -2.12 -9.84 2.28
C THR A 222 -1.69 -9.18 0.97
N LEU A 223 -1.29 -10.01 0.01
CA LEU A 223 -0.99 -9.63 -1.36
C LEU A 223 -1.48 -10.73 -2.29
N GLU A 224 -2.39 -10.37 -3.18
CA GLU A 224 -2.93 -11.25 -4.20
C GLU A 224 -2.42 -10.77 -5.58
N GLN A 225 -1.78 -11.70 -6.30
CA GLN A 225 -1.30 -11.58 -7.66
C GLN A 225 -0.31 -10.44 -7.99
N CYS A 226 0.97 -10.82 -8.15
CA CYS A 226 1.97 -10.00 -8.83
C CYS A 226 2.43 -10.64 -10.15
N LEU A 227 2.23 -9.95 -11.28
CA LEU A 227 2.56 -10.53 -12.60
C LEU A 227 4.07 -10.45 -12.92
N ASN A 228 4.68 -9.25 -12.88
CA ASN A 228 6.04 -9.04 -13.40
C ASN A 228 7.16 -8.98 -12.34
N SER A 229 7.18 -7.96 -11.46
CA SER A 229 8.32 -7.76 -10.55
C SER A 229 7.95 -7.19 -9.19
N MET A 230 8.52 -7.80 -8.14
CA MET A 230 8.40 -7.35 -6.76
C MET A 230 9.75 -7.32 -6.05
N GLN A 231 10.00 -6.23 -5.33
CA GLN A 231 11.12 -6.08 -4.40
C GLN A 231 10.60 -5.61 -3.03
N THR A 232 10.75 -6.44 -2.00
CA THR A 232 10.21 -6.15 -0.65
C THR A 232 11.29 -6.22 0.42
N VAL A 233 11.37 -5.19 1.26
CA VAL A 233 12.19 -5.15 2.48
C VAL A 233 11.26 -5.05 3.69
N GLY A 234 10.98 -6.19 4.31
CA GLY A 234 9.95 -6.32 5.35
C GLY A 234 9.37 -7.74 5.41
N SER A 235 8.43 -7.96 6.32
CA SER A 235 7.73 -9.26 6.43
C SER A 235 6.56 -9.36 5.46
N ILE A 236 6.38 -10.49 4.79
CA ILE A 236 5.17 -10.83 4.03
C ILE A 236 4.41 -11.89 4.82
N HIS A 237 3.14 -11.65 5.17
CA HIS A 237 2.35 -12.64 5.93
C HIS A 237 1.64 -13.63 5.00
N THR A 238 0.98 -13.16 3.95
CA THR A 238 0.36 -13.98 2.90
C THR A 238 0.70 -13.38 1.54
N LEU A 239 1.12 -14.23 0.61
CA LEU A 239 1.24 -13.91 -0.80
C LEU A 239 0.67 -15.05 -1.64
N GLU A 240 -0.38 -14.74 -2.39
CA GLU A 240 -0.99 -15.64 -3.36
C GLU A 240 -0.58 -15.21 -4.79
N GLN A 241 0.19 -16.06 -5.48
CA GLN A 241 0.67 -15.92 -6.86
C GLN A 241 1.71 -14.82 -7.12
N CYS A 242 2.93 -15.24 -7.48
CA CYS A 242 3.93 -14.40 -8.17
C CYS A 242 4.40 -15.09 -9.47
N LEU A 243 4.12 -14.46 -10.62
CA LEU A 243 4.38 -15.05 -11.93
C LEU A 243 5.85 -14.96 -12.36
N ASN A 244 6.43 -13.76 -12.47
CA ASN A 244 7.76 -13.58 -13.07
C ASN A 244 8.93 -13.46 -12.07
N SER A 245 8.94 -12.47 -11.16
CA SER A 245 10.10 -12.25 -10.30
C SER A 245 9.79 -11.67 -8.91
N MET A 246 10.37 -12.29 -7.88
CA MET A 246 10.32 -11.87 -6.48
C MET A 246 11.72 -11.75 -5.88
N GLN A 247 11.98 -10.63 -5.20
CA GLN A 247 13.13 -10.44 -4.32
C GLN A 247 12.66 -9.94 -2.95
N THR A 248 12.90 -10.71 -1.88
CA THR A 248 12.43 -10.40 -0.52
C THR A 248 13.56 -10.45 0.50
N VAL A 249 13.68 -9.39 1.31
CA VAL A 249 14.57 -9.34 2.48
C VAL A 249 13.72 -9.17 3.73
N GLY A 250 13.52 -10.26 4.47
CA GLY A 250 12.63 -10.32 5.62
C GLY A 250 12.00 -11.70 5.82
N LEU A 251 10.98 -11.76 6.68
CA LEU A 251 10.22 -12.98 6.97
C LEU A 251 9.13 -13.18 5.91
N ILE A 252 8.93 -14.42 5.48
CA ILE A 252 7.72 -14.84 4.78
C ILE A 252 6.98 -15.80 5.70
N HIS A 253 5.67 -15.60 5.91
CA HIS A 253 4.85 -16.54 6.66
C HIS A 253 4.22 -17.56 5.71
N THR A 254 3.22 -17.18 4.91
CA THR A 254 2.61 -18.02 3.87
C THR A 254 2.92 -17.45 2.48
N LEU A 255 3.18 -18.35 1.53
CA LEU A 255 3.51 -18.03 0.15
C LEU A 255 3.06 -19.16 -0.76
N GLU A 256 2.11 -18.85 -1.64
CA GLU A 256 1.49 -19.79 -2.57
C GLU A 256 1.82 -19.40 -4.01
N GLN A 257 2.33 -20.37 -4.79
CA GLN A 257 2.59 -20.30 -6.23
C GLN A 257 3.59 -19.21 -6.67
N CYS A 258 4.87 -19.57 -6.78
CA CYS A 258 5.85 -18.79 -7.54
C CYS A 258 6.23 -19.50 -8.85
N LEU A 259 5.93 -18.89 -10.00
CA LEU A 259 6.10 -19.57 -11.29
C LEU A 259 7.54 -19.50 -11.83
N ASN A 260 8.14 -18.31 -11.95
CA ASN A 260 9.45 -18.15 -12.60
C ASN A 260 10.66 -18.00 -11.65
N SER A 261 10.76 -16.93 -10.86
CA SER A 261 11.99 -16.67 -10.09
C SER A 261 11.74 -16.06 -8.71
N MET A 262 12.40 -16.62 -7.69
CA MET A 262 12.39 -16.14 -6.31
C MET A 262 13.78 -16.05 -5.70
N GLN A 263 14.06 -14.94 -5.04
CA GLN A 263 15.26 -14.73 -4.21
C GLN A 263 14.85 -14.20 -2.82
N THR A 264 15.12 -14.96 -1.76
CA THR A 264 14.73 -14.59 -0.39
C THR A 264 15.92 -14.58 0.57
N VAL A 265 16.00 -13.56 1.44
CA VAL A 265 16.93 -13.50 2.56
C VAL A 265 16.15 -13.32 3.85
N GLY A 266 16.01 -14.41 4.61
CA GLY A 266 15.20 -14.49 5.83
C GLY A 266 14.41 -15.80 5.95
N PRO A 267 13.65 -15.98 7.04
CA PRO A 267 12.88 -17.20 7.28
C PRO A 267 11.59 -17.25 6.45
N ILE A 268 11.23 -18.45 5.97
CA ILE A 268 9.96 -18.77 5.30
C ILE A 268 9.23 -19.81 6.16
N HIS A 269 7.96 -19.60 6.53
CA HIS A 269 7.22 -20.60 7.30
C HIS A 269 6.59 -21.65 6.39
N THR A 270 5.67 -21.25 5.52
CA THR A 270 4.98 -22.11 4.55
C THR A 270 5.28 -21.61 3.14
N LEU A 271 5.56 -22.56 2.26
CA LEU A 271 5.91 -22.31 0.86
C LEU A 271 5.31 -23.41 0.00
N GLU A 272 4.29 -23.06 -0.77
CA GLU A 272 3.57 -23.98 -1.65
C GLU A 272 3.87 -23.64 -3.11
N GLN A 273 4.39 -24.61 -3.85
CA GLN A 273 4.63 -24.60 -5.29
C GLN A 273 5.60 -23.51 -5.80
N CYS A 274 6.86 -23.90 -6.03
CA CYS A 274 7.80 -23.11 -6.83
C CYS A 274 8.19 -23.84 -8.13
N LEU A 275 7.75 -23.33 -9.29
CA LEU A 275 7.85 -24.05 -10.55
C LEU A 275 9.26 -24.02 -11.18
N ASN A 276 9.87 -22.85 -11.36
CA ASN A 276 11.15 -22.73 -12.08
C ASN A 276 12.38 -22.56 -11.16
N SER A 277 12.60 -21.40 -10.53
CA SER A 277 13.86 -21.14 -9.81
C SER A 277 13.69 -20.46 -8.45
N MET A 278 14.28 -21.06 -7.41
CA MET A 278 14.37 -20.51 -6.06
C MET A 278 15.82 -20.39 -5.57
N GLN A 279 16.15 -19.25 -4.98
CA GLN A 279 17.35 -19.06 -4.15
C GLN A 279 16.92 -18.51 -2.78
N THR A 280 17.34 -19.13 -1.69
CA THR A 280 16.99 -18.67 -0.34
C THR A 280 18.15 -18.77 0.66
N VAL A 281 18.29 -17.76 1.51
CA VAL A 281 19.26 -17.69 2.61
C VAL A 281 18.49 -17.53 3.92
N GLY A 282 18.25 -18.63 4.63
CA GLY A 282 17.40 -18.65 5.81
C GLY A 282 16.86 -20.03 6.19
N LEU A 283 15.87 -20.04 7.08
CA LEU A 283 15.14 -21.24 7.47
C LEU A 283 13.90 -21.39 6.60
N VAL A 284 13.56 -22.61 6.18
CA VAL A 284 12.26 -22.92 5.57
C VAL A 284 11.57 -23.94 6.47
N HIS A 285 10.41 -23.62 7.05
CA HIS A 285 9.75 -24.55 7.97
C HIS A 285 8.98 -25.64 7.21
N THR A 286 8.15 -25.28 6.25
CA THR A 286 7.38 -26.18 5.37
C THR A 286 7.60 -25.78 3.91
N LEU A 287 7.88 -26.77 3.07
CA LEU A 287 8.02 -26.62 1.62
C LEU A 287 7.27 -27.75 0.93
N GLU A 288 6.27 -27.38 0.12
CA GLU A 288 5.44 -28.31 -0.65
C GLU A 288 5.66 -28.04 -2.14
N HIS A 289 6.26 -29.00 -2.85
CA HIS A 289 6.60 -28.95 -4.28
C HIS A 289 7.56 -27.84 -4.76
N CYS A 290 8.70 -28.23 -5.34
CA CYS A 290 9.49 -27.40 -6.25
C CYS A 290 9.90 -28.21 -7.49
N LEU A 291 9.87 -27.61 -8.70
CA LEU A 291 9.80 -28.36 -9.96
C LEU A 291 10.94 -28.20 -10.99
N ASN A 292 11.84 -27.21 -10.90
CA ASN A 292 13.08 -27.20 -11.73
C ASN A 292 14.39 -26.91 -10.98
N SER A 293 14.50 -25.88 -10.13
CA SER A 293 15.78 -25.54 -9.47
C SER A 293 15.63 -24.85 -8.11
N MET A 294 16.41 -25.29 -7.12
CA MET A 294 16.47 -24.69 -5.78
C MET A 294 17.92 -24.60 -5.27
N GLN A 295 18.25 -23.48 -4.64
CA GLN A 295 19.50 -23.28 -3.90
C GLN A 295 19.20 -22.69 -2.51
N THR A 296 19.54 -23.42 -1.45
CA THR A 296 19.22 -23.05 -0.06
C THR A 296 20.49 -22.98 0.78
N VAL A 297 20.73 -21.82 1.41
CA VAL A 297 21.79 -21.62 2.41
C VAL A 297 21.13 -21.48 3.78
N GLY A 298 20.97 -22.63 4.45
CA GLY A 298 20.27 -22.73 5.74
C GLY A 298 19.72 -24.14 5.94
N SER A 299 18.51 -24.26 6.50
CA SER A 299 17.86 -25.56 6.75
C SER A 299 16.38 -25.56 6.42
N ILE A 300 15.92 -26.67 5.85
CA ILE A 300 14.50 -26.98 5.60
C ILE A 300 14.06 -27.97 6.68
N HIS A 301 12.92 -27.75 7.34
CA HIS A 301 12.43 -28.60 8.43
C HIS A 301 11.49 -29.71 7.93
N THR A 302 10.45 -29.32 7.18
CA THR A 302 9.45 -30.20 6.54
C THR A 302 9.53 -30.02 5.02
N LEU A 303 9.47 -31.11 4.27
CA LEU A 303 9.59 -31.13 2.80
C LEU A 303 8.67 -32.19 2.20
N GLU A 304 7.66 -31.75 1.43
CA GLU A 304 6.68 -32.61 0.78
C GLU A 304 6.88 -32.58 -0.76
N GLN A 305 7.54 -33.64 -1.25
CA GLN A 305 7.85 -33.97 -2.65
C GLN A 305 8.78 -33.01 -3.46
N PHE A 306 9.24 -33.52 -4.61
CA PHE A 306 10.62 -33.31 -5.09
C PHE A 306 10.73 -33.13 -6.61
N LEU A 307 11.86 -32.55 -7.04
CA LEU A 307 12.22 -32.21 -8.42
C LEU A 307 12.20 -33.38 -9.42
N ASN A 308 11.86 -33.05 -10.68
CA ASN A 308 12.09 -33.92 -11.83
C ASN A 308 13.59 -33.93 -12.23
N ARG A 309 14.06 -34.99 -12.90
CA ARG A 309 15.50 -35.27 -13.08
C ARG A 309 16.19 -34.42 -14.16
N THR A 310 17.22 -33.66 -13.80
CA THR A 310 18.34 -33.34 -14.72
C THR A 310 19.72 -33.28 -14.04
N SER A 311 20.51 -34.35 -14.16
CA SER A 311 21.99 -34.30 -14.12
C SER A 311 22.58 -35.58 -14.72
N HIS A 312 23.76 -35.47 -15.35
CA HIS A 312 24.40 -36.57 -16.09
C HIS A 312 25.13 -37.56 -15.15
N PRO A 313 25.21 -38.86 -15.50
CA PRO A 313 25.72 -39.89 -14.59
C PRO A 313 27.25 -40.03 -14.60
N THR A 314 27.88 -40.04 -13.43
CA THR A 314 29.16 -40.73 -13.17
C THR A 314 29.13 -41.35 -11.77
N GLY A 315 29.46 -42.65 -11.65
CA GLY A 315 29.52 -43.38 -10.38
C GLY A 315 28.34 -44.35 -10.12
N PRO A 316 28.58 -45.63 -9.77
CA PRO A 316 27.52 -46.63 -9.56
C PRO A 316 27.14 -46.80 -8.08
N ALA A 317 25.92 -46.39 -7.69
CA ALA A 317 25.35 -46.71 -6.37
C ALA A 317 23.80 -46.61 -6.33
N LEU A 318 23.08 -47.44 -7.10
CA LEU A 318 21.60 -47.43 -7.14
C LEU A 318 20.90 -47.97 -5.87
N SER A 319 21.63 -48.08 -4.75
CA SER A 319 21.28 -48.91 -3.58
C SER A 319 20.84 -48.14 -2.33
N ASN A 320 20.94 -46.81 -2.30
CA ASN A 320 20.64 -45.98 -1.11
C ASN A 320 19.36 -45.14 -1.23
N LEU A 321 18.58 -45.30 -2.31
CA LEU A 321 17.47 -44.40 -2.66
C LEU A 321 16.19 -44.60 -1.81
N LEU A 322 16.17 -45.58 -0.89
CA LEU A 322 15.03 -45.88 -0.02
C LEU A 322 15.34 -45.74 1.49
N GLN A 323 16.58 -45.37 1.87
CA GLN A 323 17.03 -45.40 3.27
C GLN A 323 17.29 -43.99 3.87
N ARG A 324 16.63 -42.96 3.33
CA ARG A 324 16.71 -41.56 3.80
C ARG A 324 15.33 -40.92 4.00
N ILE A 325 14.34 -41.71 4.42
CA ILE A 325 13.09 -41.21 4.98
C ILE A 325 13.30 -41.04 6.49
N LEU A 326 13.02 -39.84 7.00
CA LEU A 326 12.93 -39.45 8.42
C LEU A 326 14.13 -39.72 9.35
N ILE A 327 14.84 -38.66 9.73
CA ILE A 327 14.74 -38.01 11.06
C ILE A 327 15.59 -36.73 11.04
N PHE A 328 15.02 -35.60 11.48
CA PHE A 328 15.74 -34.34 11.69
C PHE A 328 15.48 -33.83 13.12
N THR A 329 16.53 -33.77 13.95
CA THR A 329 16.51 -33.04 15.23
C THR A 329 17.83 -32.32 15.48
N THR A 330 17.74 -31.00 15.69
CA THR A 330 18.65 -30.11 16.45
C THR A 330 20.17 -30.15 16.17
N SER A 331 20.66 -29.00 15.69
CA SER A 331 22.07 -28.55 15.64
C SER A 331 22.71 -28.37 17.05
N PRO A 332 23.98 -27.90 17.19
CA PRO A 332 25.06 -27.74 16.19
C PRO A 332 26.43 -28.28 16.65
N LEU A 333 27.32 -28.70 15.72
CA LEU A 333 28.77 -28.70 16.00
C LEU A 333 29.63 -28.79 14.72
N SER A 334 30.46 -27.76 14.51
CA SER A 334 31.43 -27.70 13.40
C SER A 334 32.83 -28.09 13.89
N VAL A 335 33.19 -29.38 13.78
CA VAL A 335 34.59 -29.83 13.85
C VAL A 335 34.86 -30.77 12.69
N PHE A 336 35.65 -30.30 11.73
CA PHE A 336 36.16 -31.10 10.63
C PHE A 336 37.58 -31.56 11.00
N GLN A 337 37.80 -32.84 11.27
CA GLN A 337 39.14 -33.41 11.10
C GLN A 337 39.13 -34.91 10.83
N ASN A 338 40.00 -35.30 9.90
CA ASN A 338 40.06 -36.64 9.31
C ASN A 338 40.45 -37.70 10.34
N CYS A 339 39.83 -38.88 10.25
CA CYS A 339 40.57 -40.12 10.45
C CYS A 339 40.13 -41.14 9.39
N LYS A 340 41.11 -41.72 8.69
CA LYS A 340 40.94 -42.72 7.63
C LYS A 340 41.60 -44.02 8.10
N GLU A 341 40.92 -45.14 7.89
CA GLU A 341 41.45 -46.51 8.10
C GLU A 341 41.92 -46.89 9.53
N CYS A 342 40.96 -47.26 10.38
CA CYS A 342 41.02 -48.37 11.35
C CYS A 342 39.56 -48.74 11.69
N GLY A 343 39.14 -50.00 11.92
CA GLY A 343 39.91 -51.24 12.09
C GLY A 343 39.47 -51.92 13.39
N HIS A 344 38.51 -52.86 13.31
CA HIS A 344 37.94 -53.70 14.37
C HIS A 344 37.97 -53.17 15.83
N ILE A 345 36.80 -52.83 16.38
CA ILE A 345 36.58 -52.69 17.83
C ILE A 345 35.42 -53.60 18.26
N GLU A 346 35.58 -54.27 19.40
CA GLU A 346 34.66 -55.29 19.92
C GLU A 346 33.54 -54.69 20.81
N SER A 347 32.50 -55.48 21.08
CA SER A 347 31.27 -55.08 21.79
C SER A 347 31.43 -54.89 23.31
N SER A 348 32.45 -54.16 23.77
CA SER A 348 32.83 -54.07 25.20
C SER A 348 32.91 -52.66 25.80
N VAL A 349 32.86 -51.59 24.99
CA VAL A 349 33.13 -50.19 25.45
C VAL A 349 31.85 -49.34 25.62
N LEU A 350 30.69 -49.96 25.86
CA LEU A 350 29.39 -49.26 25.94
C LEU A 350 28.82 -49.11 27.36
N LEU A 351 29.60 -49.39 28.41
CA LEU A 351 29.12 -49.43 29.80
C LEU A 351 29.79 -48.43 30.78
N ASP A 352 30.87 -47.75 30.40
CA ASP A 352 31.63 -46.84 31.29
C ASP A 352 31.27 -45.33 31.13
N PHE A 353 30.18 -44.96 30.45
CA PHE A 353 29.95 -43.56 30.02
C PHE A 353 28.67 -42.84 30.52
N PHE A 354 27.72 -43.50 31.22
CA PHE A 354 26.33 -43.00 31.25
C PHE A 354 25.82 -42.22 32.48
N ALA A 355 25.32 -40.99 32.26
CA ALA A 355 24.86 -40.09 33.32
C ALA A 355 23.96 -38.90 32.91
N LYS A 356 22.94 -38.58 33.74
CA LYS A 356 22.41 -37.22 33.99
C LYS A 356 21.04 -37.22 34.71
N SER A 357 20.35 -36.07 34.81
CA SER A 357 19.19 -35.88 35.74
C SER A 357 18.29 -34.64 35.50
N GLU A 358 18.83 -33.41 35.45
CA GLU A 358 18.15 -32.31 36.16
C GLU A 358 17.01 -31.54 35.44
N GLN A 359 16.69 -31.82 34.18
CA GLN A 359 15.47 -31.32 33.50
C GLN A 359 14.21 -32.08 33.97
N LYS A 360 14.05 -32.23 35.29
CA LYS A 360 13.32 -33.34 35.94
C LYS A 360 11.87 -33.53 35.54
N LEU A 361 11.10 -32.45 35.33
CA LEU A 361 9.70 -32.59 34.94
C LEU A 361 9.58 -33.08 33.49
N GLN A 362 10.37 -32.53 32.57
CA GLN A 362 10.48 -33.02 31.19
C GLN A 362 11.06 -34.44 31.13
N LEU A 363 12.10 -34.76 31.92
CA LEU A 363 12.67 -36.11 31.97
C LEU A 363 11.66 -37.15 32.47
N LYS A 364 10.78 -36.78 33.42
CA LYS A 364 9.70 -37.66 33.89
C LYS A 364 8.63 -37.91 32.83
N ILE A 365 8.21 -36.86 32.11
CA ILE A 365 7.21 -36.97 31.03
C ILE A 365 7.76 -37.89 29.93
N LEU A 366 8.97 -37.61 29.45
CA LEU A 366 9.62 -38.39 28.39
C LEU A 366 9.81 -39.87 28.79
N GLY A 367 10.15 -40.14 30.05
CA GLY A 367 10.28 -41.50 30.58
C GLY A 367 8.96 -42.25 30.77
N GLN A 368 7.83 -41.55 30.81
CA GLN A 368 6.49 -42.14 30.98
C GLN A 368 5.84 -42.48 29.63
N GLU A 369 6.07 -41.65 28.60
CA GLU A 369 5.68 -41.91 27.21
C GLU A 369 6.46 -43.10 26.61
N LEU A 370 7.76 -43.20 26.90
CA LEU A 370 8.61 -44.33 26.49
C LEU A 370 8.16 -45.68 27.07
N LEU A 371 7.55 -45.69 28.25
CA LEU A 371 7.03 -46.91 28.89
C LEU A 371 5.76 -47.41 28.18
N LEU A 372 4.83 -46.49 27.87
CA LEU A 372 3.61 -46.79 27.12
C LEU A 372 3.93 -47.32 25.72
N LEU A 373 4.94 -46.76 25.04
CA LEU A 373 5.44 -47.27 23.75
C LEU A 373 5.98 -48.71 23.86
N LEU A 374 6.64 -49.06 24.98
CA LEU A 374 7.15 -50.42 25.20
C LEU A 374 6.03 -51.44 25.46
N GLU A 375 5.00 -51.07 26.24
CA GLU A 375 3.84 -51.94 26.49
C GLU A 375 3.01 -52.17 25.22
N LEU A 376 2.88 -51.15 24.36
CA LEU A 376 2.21 -51.27 23.06
C LEU A 376 2.97 -52.21 22.10
N LEU A 377 4.30 -52.16 22.10
CA LEU A 377 5.16 -53.04 21.30
C LEU A 377 5.19 -54.51 21.78
N LEU A 378 4.85 -54.77 23.05
CA LEU A 378 4.86 -56.11 23.64
C LEU A 378 3.51 -56.84 23.56
N THR A 379 2.44 -56.19 23.11
CA THR A 379 1.07 -56.72 23.14
C THR A 379 0.54 -57.26 21.79
N THR A 380 1.33 -57.20 20.72
CA THR A 380 0.97 -57.77 19.39
C THR A 380 1.69 -59.11 19.10
N PRO A 381 1.02 -60.27 19.21
CA PRO A 381 1.60 -61.55 18.81
C PRO A 381 1.63 -61.72 17.28
N ILE A 382 2.76 -62.19 16.73
CA ILE A 382 2.99 -62.36 15.29
C ILE A 382 2.81 -63.84 14.89
N PHE A 383 1.68 -64.20 14.26
CA PHE A 383 1.48 -65.43 13.47
C PHE A 383 0.15 -65.38 12.70
N ILE A 384 0.16 -65.48 11.36
CA ILE A 384 -0.61 -66.49 10.60
C ILE A 384 0.16 -66.80 9.31
N LEU A 385 0.38 -68.09 9.09
CA LEU A 385 1.03 -68.73 7.94
C LEU A 385 0.34 -70.09 7.80
N VAL A 386 -0.17 -70.41 6.61
CA VAL A 386 -0.76 -71.72 6.22
C VAL A 386 -2.05 -72.10 7.00
N ASP A 387 -3.19 -72.41 6.40
CA ASP A 387 -3.55 -72.59 4.97
C ASP A 387 -4.33 -71.39 4.36
#